data_AF-E8N2B1-F1
#
_entry.id   AF-E8N2B1-F1
#
_cell.length_a   1.000
_cell.length_b   1.000
_cell.length_c   1.000
_cell.angle_alpha   90.00
_cell.angle_beta   90.00
_cell.angle_gamma   90.00
#
_symmetry.space_group_name_H-M   'P 1'
#
loop_
_entity.id
_entity.type
_entity.pdbx_description
1 polymer ?
#
loop_
_entity_poly.entity_id
_entity_poly.type
_entity_poly.pdbx_seq_one_letter_code
_entity_poly.pdbx_strand_id
1 'polypeptide(L)'
;MAGSLFSSFSRKALWSADASPAGSRFSFLEVLILTTGGGIAAGSLALWLTAHTAPIFLLVNAAFVLVLAGVWAVRLWLSSEVIRVLLFFLFWAHYFVVLMFTGGVQSPAAGMLLILIYVSGLLLGLKGSLVSILLGAGSLLVLFWMEQFGRLPPSSLPQTPLMEILFRFVIGAVFILIVYFTSRMLENYQRSLQAELTERQAAQNALALQTGQLQMVLEKSFDAFILVDETGRVVEWNPGAERLLGYCREEILGQPAVKVLERIAIPAYRTPSALSKLESVFEQALKTGKSPFFNRKTETRFLDASGEIKICELNSFALPTPLGYRIGMMLRDITSEREVREQLRLRLRHLETLNRLSTLSREEARVSPFLEKALDLLLPVLDVPAGGVAQVDKENGCYYPMATRGWVKSFEGKAFPLQGGLVEKTILQDARCSARTCAWTPGRIRKWRR
;
A
#
# COMPACT_ATOMS: atom_id res chain seq x y z
N MET A 1 -47.23 -6.74 35.13
CA MET A 1 -46.13 -7.72 35.28
C MET A 1 -46.10 -8.82 34.20
N ALA A 2 -46.78 -8.68 33.05
CA ALA A 2 -46.78 -9.70 31.98
C ALA A 2 -46.16 -9.23 30.63
N GLY A 3 -45.56 -8.03 30.59
CA GLY A 3 -44.97 -7.46 29.36
C GLY A 3 -43.46 -7.66 29.19
N SER A 4 -42.74 -8.08 30.24
CA SER A 4 -41.27 -8.17 30.24
C SER A 4 -40.70 -9.56 29.93
N LEU A 5 -41.54 -10.62 29.94
CA LEU A 5 -41.10 -11.99 29.66
C LEU A 5 -41.14 -12.35 28.17
N PHE A 6 -41.90 -11.63 27.34
CA PHE A 6 -42.00 -11.89 25.89
C PHE A 6 -41.00 -11.08 25.04
N SER A 7 -40.47 -9.96 25.56
CA SER A 7 -39.53 -9.12 24.81
C SER A 7 -38.08 -9.62 24.83
N SER A 8 -37.72 -10.54 25.72
CA SER A 8 -36.38 -11.11 25.81
C SER A 8 -36.18 -12.33 24.89
N PHE A 9 -37.26 -13.04 24.54
CA PHE A 9 -37.19 -14.26 23.73
C PHE A 9 -37.11 -13.98 22.22
N SER A 10 -37.71 -12.89 21.72
CA SER A 10 -37.73 -12.58 20.28
C SER A 10 -36.47 -11.90 19.76
N ARG A 11 -35.67 -11.27 20.63
CA ARG A 11 -34.51 -10.47 20.21
C ARG A 11 -33.19 -11.25 20.09
N LYS A 12 -33.10 -12.47 20.64
CA LYS A 12 -31.86 -13.29 20.63
C LYS A 12 -31.88 -14.49 19.68
N ALA A 13 -33.02 -14.86 19.10
CA ALA A 13 -33.15 -16.15 18.42
C ALA A 13 -32.96 -16.13 16.89
N LEU A 14 -32.99 -14.98 16.20
CA LEU A 14 -33.01 -15.02 14.73
C LEU A 14 -31.98 -14.18 13.95
N TRP A 15 -31.31 -13.16 14.51
CA TRP A 15 -30.46 -12.30 13.69
C TRP A 15 -29.22 -11.79 14.46
N SER A 16 -28.17 -12.61 14.50
CA SER A 16 -26.79 -12.13 14.64
C SER A 16 -25.92 -12.92 13.66
N ALA A 17 -25.34 -12.18 12.72
CA ALA A 17 -24.47 -12.67 11.65
C ALA A 17 -22.99 -12.58 12.07
N ASP A 18 -22.69 -13.01 13.31
CA ASP A 18 -21.31 -13.10 13.82
C ASP A 18 -20.98 -14.54 14.20
N ALA A 19 -19.77 -14.92 13.83
CA ALA A 19 -19.27 -16.27 13.68
C ALA A 19 -19.23 -17.12 14.97
N SER A 20 -19.67 -18.39 14.85
CA SER A 20 -19.11 -19.54 15.57
C SER A 20 -19.48 -20.84 14.83
N PRO A 21 -18.53 -21.77 14.57
CA PRO A 21 -18.85 -23.09 14.02
C PRO A 21 -19.28 -24.03 15.15
N ALA A 22 -20.23 -24.92 14.86
CA ALA A 22 -20.82 -25.90 15.79
C ALA A 22 -21.90 -25.33 16.74
N GLY A 23 -23.16 -25.43 16.32
CA GLY A 23 -24.32 -25.19 17.16
C GLY A 23 -25.58 -25.17 16.33
N SER A 24 -26.37 -26.24 16.41
CA SER A 24 -27.60 -26.51 15.65
C SER A 24 -28.56 -25.32 15.57
N ARG A 25 -28.46 -24.52 14.50
CA ARG A 25 -29.53 -23.62 14.07
C ARG A 25 -30.33 -24.35 13.00
N PHE A 26 -31.63 -24.51 13.24
CA PHE A 26 -32.51 -25.11 12.26
C PHE A 26 -32.48 -24.29 10.97
N SER A 27 -32.16 -24.92 9.84
CA SER A 27 -32.26 -24.23 8.55
C SER A 27 -33.73 -23.93 8.26
N PHE A 28 -34.02 -22.86 7.49
CA PHE A 28 -35.38 -22.54 7.04
C PHE A 28 -36.07 -23.77 6.41
N LEU A 29 -35.29 -24.61 5.72
CA LEU A 29 -35.69 -25.92 5.20
C LEU A 29 -36.21 -26.87 6.28
N GLU A 30 -35.54 -26.96 7.42
CA GLU A 30 -35.87 -27.90 8.49
C GLU A 30 -37.13 -27.49 9.22
N VAL A 31 -37.32 -26.19 9.46
CA VAL A 31 -38.58 -25.65 10.00
C VAL A 31 -39.72 -25.90 9.02
N LEU A 32 -39.48 -25.70 7.71
CA LEU A 32 -40.48 -25.96 6.68
C LEU A 32 -40.84 -27.45 6.59
N ILE A 33 -39.86 -28.36 6.64
CA ILE A 33 -40.09 -29.83 6.60
C ILE A 33 -40.82 -30.31 7.87
N LEU A 34 -40.46 -29.82 9.05
CA LEU A 34 -41.12 -30.20 10.31
C LEU A 34 -42.57 -29.69 10.38
N THR A 35 -42.80 -28.46 9.92
CA THR A 35 -44.15 -27.87 9.90
C THR A 35 -45.03 -28.46 8.81
N THR A 36 -44.50 -28.73 7.62
CA THR A 36 -45.27 -29.41 6.55
C THR A 36 -45.51 -30.88 6.85
N GLY A 37 -44.52 -31.61 7.37
CA GLY A 37 -44.66 -33.00 7.79
C GLY A 37 -45.65 -33.16 8.96
N GLY A 38 -45.61 -32.26 9.94
CA GLY A 38 -46.59 -32.21 11.02
C GLY A 38 -48.00 -31.84 10.54
N GLY A 39 -48.11 -30.91 9.58
CA GLY A 39 -49.38 -30.53 8.94
C GLY A 39 -50.00 -31.66 8.13
N ILE A 40 -49.20 -32.44 7.39
CA ILE A 40 -49.64 -33.62 6.64
C ILE A 40 -50.11 -34.71 7.61
N ALA A 41 -49.36 -35.00 8.68
CA ALA A 41 -49.75 -35.99 9.68
C ALA A 41 -51.05 -35.61 10.40
N ALA A 42 -51.21 -34.35 10.79
CA ALA A 42 -52.42 -33.84 11.43
C ALA A 42 -53.62 -33.83 10.47
N GLY A 43 -53.41 -33.44 9.21
CA GLY A 43 -54.43 -33.46 8.16
C GLY A 43 -54.92 -34.88 7.83
N SER A 44 -54.00 -35.84 7.73
CA SER A 44 -54.31 -37.25 7.48
C SER A 44 -55.04 -37.91 8.66
N LEU A 45 -54.72 -37.52 9.89
CA LEU A 45 -55.45 -37.96 11.10
C LEU A 45 -56.87 -37.37 11.15
N ALA A 46 -57.04 -36.09 10.82
CA ALA A 46 -58.35 -35.44 10.75
C ALA A 46 -59.23 -36.06 9.67
N LEU A 47 -58.66 -36.38 8.49
CA LEU A 47 -59.36 -37.06 7.40
C LEU A 47 -59.80 -38.48 7.77
N TRP A 48 -58.99 -39.20 8.52
CA TRP A 48 -59.35 -40.53 9.03
C TRP A 48 -60.56 -40.50 9.97
N LEU A 49 -60.60 -39.51 10.87
CA LEU A 49 -61.72 -39.34 11.81
C LEU A 49 -63.04 -38.99 11.10
N THR A 50 -62.99 -38.29 9.97
CA THR A 50 -64.21 -37.79 9.29
C THR A 50 -64.70 -38.67 8.15
N ALA A 51 -63.84 -39.44 7.47
CA ALA A 51 -64.16 -39.97 6.14
C ALA A 51 -64.23 -41.51 6.01
N HIS A 52 -63.96 -42.30 7.06
CA HIS A 52 -63.94 -43.79 6.98
C HIS A 52 -63.14 -44.32 5.78
N THR A 53 -62.05 -43.64 5.40
CA THR A 53 -61.21 -44.04 4.27
C THR A 53 -60.49 -45.35 4.56
N ALA A 54 -60.31 -46.18 3.53
CA ALA A 54 -59.74 -47.53 3.60
C ALA A 54 -58.43 -47.59 4.44
N PRO A 55 -58.21 -48.65 5.25
CA PRO A 55 -57.02 -48.82 6.11
C PRO A 55 -55.67 -48.68 5.39
N ILE A 56 -55.67 -48.90 4.07
CA ILE A 56 -54.53 -48.70 3.17
C ILE A 56 -54.06 -47.23 3.15
N PHE A 57 -54.97 -46.25 3.18
CA PHE A 57 -54.61 -44.83 3.16
C PHE A 57 -53.86 -44.40 4.43
N LEU A 58 -54.26 -44.92 5.59
CA LEU A 58 -53.59 -44.66 6.86
C LEU A 58 -52.18 -45.30 6.89
N LEU A 59 -52.06 -46.53 6.40
CA LEU A 59 -50.77 -47.22 6.28
C LEU A 59 -49.79 -46.47 5.39
N VAL A 60 -50.25 -45.91 4.26
CA VAL A 60 -49.42 -45.10 3.36
C VAL A 60 -48.92 -43.82 4.04
N ASN A 61 -49.78 -43.12 4.78
CA ASN A 61 -49.39 -41.90 5.50
C ASN A 61 -48.42 -42.19 6.65
N ALA A 62 -48.66 -43.27 7.41
CA ALA A 62 -47.75 -43.70 8.48
C ALA A 62 -46.38 -44.12 7.91
N ALA A 63 -46.37 -44.86 6.80
CA ALA A 63 -45.13 -45.24 6.12
C ALA A 63 -44.35 -44.01 5.63
N PHE A 64 -45.03 -42.98 5.11
CA PHE A 64 -44.37 -41.74 4.68
C PHE A 64 -43.70 -40.98 5.82
N VAL A 65 -44.36 -40.87 6.98
CA VAL A 65 -43.77 -40.24 8.17
C VAL A 65 -42.53 -41.00 8.64
N LEU A 66 -42.56 -42.34 8.62
CA LEU A 66 -41.40 -43.17 8.96
C LEU A 66 -40.25 -42.99 7.97
N VAL A 67 -40.55 -42.88 6.68
CA VAL A 67 -39.53 -42.61 5.64
C VAL A 67 -38.92 -41.23 5.82
N LEU A 68 -39.70 -40.17 6.09
CA LEU A 68 -39.18 -38.84 6.40
C LEU A 68 -38.28 -38.84 7.64
N ALA A 69 -38.67 -39.55 8.70
CA ALA A 69 -37.86 -39.73 9.91
C ALA A 69 -36.55 -40.46 9.60
N GLY A 70 -36.58 -41.49 8.73
CA GLY A 70 -35.40 -42.19 8.25
C GLY A 70 -34.44 -41.31 7.45
N VAL A 71 -34.96 -40.50 6.52
CA VAL A 71 -34.15 -39.54 5.76
C VAL A 71 -33.52 -38.49 6.67
N TRP A 72 -34.26 -38.05 7.69
CA TRP A 72 -33.73 -37.16 8.72
C TRP A 72 -32.64 -37.82 9.56
N ALA A 73 -32.76 -39.10 9.91
CA ALA A 73 -31.75 -39.83 10.67
C ALA A 73 -30.43 -40.02 9.88
N VAL A 74 -30.54 -40.25 8.57
CA VAL A 74 -29.36 -40.48 7.69
C VAL A 74 -28.76 -39.17 7.17
N ARG A 75 -29.32 -38.00 7.52
CA ARG A 75 -28.86 -36.68 7.06
C ARG A 75 -27.40 -36.35 7.39
N LEU A 76 -26.83 -37.01 8.40
CA LEU A 76 -25.43 -36.85 8.81
C LEU A 76 -24.44 -37.54 7.85
N TRP A 77 -24.93 -38.46 7.01
CA TRP A 77 -24.14 -39.33 6.15
C TRP A 77 -24.27 -39.00 4.65
N LEU A 78 -25.21 -38.12 4.29
CA LEU A 78 -25.51 -37.72 2.92
C LEU A 78 -25.18 -36.24 2.70
N SER A 79 -24.78 -35.88 1.47
CA SER A 79 -24.55 -34.48 1.14
C SER A 79 -25.87 -33.70 1.15
N SER A 80 -25.78 -32.39 1.45
CA SER A 80 -26.96 -31.52 1.52
C SER A 80 -27.75 -31.48 0.21
N GLU A 81 -27.11 -31.71 -0.94
CA GLU A 81 -27.78 -31.76 -2.24
C GLU A 81 -28.57 -33.06 -2.44
N VAL A 82 -27.97 -34.21 -2.10
CA VAL A 82 -28.62 -35.53 -2.24
C VAL A 82 -29.85 -35.61 -1.34
N ILE A 83 -29.77 -35.07 -0.13
CA ILE A 83 -30.91 -35.00 0.80
C ILE A 83 -32.05 -34.17 0.21
N ARG A 84 -31.76 -33.00 -0.39
CA ARG A 84 -32.78 -32.14 -1.00
C ARG A 84 -33.50 -32.84 -2.16
N VAL A 85 -32.75 -33.54 -3.02
CA VAL A 85 -33.32 -34.28 -4.16
C VAL A 85 -34.18 -35.45 -3.68
N LEU A 86 -33.67 -36.24 -2.72
CA LEU A 86 -34.36 -37.42 -2.21
C LEU A 86 -35.65 -37.05 -1.47
N LEU A 87 -35.62 -36.00 -0.63
CA LEU A 87 -36.82 -35.47 0.02
C LEU A 87 -37.85 -34.99 -1.01
N PHE A 88 -37.42 -34.28 -2.05
CA PHE A 88 -38.33 -33.81 -3.10
C PHE A 88 -39.09 -34.97 -3.76
N PHE A 89 -38.39 -36.02 -4.21
CA PHE A 89 -39.04 -37.17 -4.85
C PHE A 89 -39.94 -37.95 -3.89
N LEU A 90 -39.58 -38.05 -2.61
CA LEU A 90 -40.42 -38.67 -1.58
C LEU A 90 -41.71 -37.91 -1.33
N PHE A 91 -41.63 -36.58 -1.16
CA PHE A 91 -42.81 -35.73 -1.02
C PHE A 91 -43.68 -35.81 -2.28
N TRP A 92 -43.07 -35.85 -3.46
CA TRP A 92 -43.79 -36.00 -4.73
C TRP A 92 -44.54 -37.31 -4.83
N ALA A 93 -43.86 -38.43 -4.56
CA ALA A 93 -44.45 -39.76 -4.61
C ALA A 93 -45.59 -39.91 -3.60
N HIS A 94 -45.38 -39.44 -2.37
CA HIS A 94 -46.42 -39.45 -1.34
C HIS A 94 -47.65 -38.64 -1.75
N TYR A 95 -47.42 -37.42 -2.20
CA TYR A 95 -48.49 -36.52 -2.62
C TYR A 95 -49.29 -37.08 -3.82
N PHE A 96 -48.60 -37.70 -4.78
CA PHE A 96 -49.25 -38.40 -5.90
C PHE A 96 -50.15 -39.55 -5.43
N VAL A 97 -49.68 -40.35 -4.46
CA VAL A 97 -50.50 -41.41 -3.87
C VAL A 97 -51.70 -40.82 -3.11
N VAL A 98 -51.52 -39.72 -2.37
CA VAL A 98 -52.64 -39.03 -1.71
C VAL A 98 -53.71 -38.59 -2.73
N LEU A 99 -53.31 -38.07 -3.89
CA LEU A 99 -54.26 -37.72 -4.97
C LEU A 99 -55.01 -38.95 -5.51
N MET A 100 -54.34 -40.09 -5.70
CA MET A 100 -55.01 -41.33 -6.13
C MET A 100 -56.13 -41.76 -5.17
N PHE A 101 -55.97 -41.55 -3.85
CA PHE A 101 -56.95 -41.94 -2.84
C PHE A 101 -58.00 -40.85 -2.52
N THR A 102 -57.81 -39.62 -3.00
CA THR A 102 -58.70 -38.47 -2.69
C THR A 102 -59.52 -37.97 -3.87
N GLY A 103 -59.61 -38.75 -4.95
CA GLY A 103 -60.43 -38.42 -6.13
C GLY A 103 -59.66 -37.85 -7.31
N GLY A 104 -58.34 -38.07 -7.37
CA GLY A 104 -57.53 -37.76 -8.55
C GLY A 104 -57.44 -36.26 -8.84
N VAL A 105 -57.74 -35.88 -10.09
CA VAL A 105 -57.63 -34.50 -10.58
C VAL A 105 -58.75 -33.62 -10.02
N GLN A 106 -59.92 -34.19 -9.70
CA GLN A 106 -61.05 -33.48 -9.09
C GLN A 106 -60.84 -33.17 -7.60
N SER A 107 -59.82 -33.75 -6.97
CA SER A 107 -59.49 -33.46 -5.58
C SER A 107 -59.09 -31.98 -5.43
N PRO A 108 -59.68 -31.23 -4.49
CA PRO A 108 -59.22 -29.87 -4.17
C PRO A 108 -57.74 -29.81 -3.79
N ALA A 109 -57.19 -30.93 -3.33
CA ALA A 109 -55.77 -31.05 -3.03
C ALA A 109 -54.91 -30.85 -4.29
N ALA A 110 -55.36 -31.22 -5.50
CA ALA A 110 -54.57 -31.18 -6.74
C ALA A 110 -53.87 -29.82 -7.00
N GLY A 111 -54.48 -28.71 -6.58
CA GLY A 111 -53.89 -27.37 -6.65
C GLY A 111 -52.60 -27.18 -5.84
N MET A 112 -52.33 -28.01 -4.83
CA MET A 112 -51.08 -27.98 -4.06
C MET A 112 -49.87 -28.45 -4.88
N LEU A 113 -50.06 -29.06 -6.07
CA LEU A 113 -48.96 -29.34 -7.01
C LEU A 113 -48.22 -28.08 -7.42
N LEU A 114 -48.92 -26.94 -7.56
CA LEU A 114 -48.29 -25.67 -7.90
C LEU A 114 -47.33 -25.20 -6.80
N ILE A 115 -47.71 -25.42 -5.54
CA ILE A 115 -46.86 -25.14 -4.38
C ILE A 115 -45.64 -26.07 -4.40
N LEU A 116 -45.83 -27.36 -4.69
CA LEU A 116 -44.73 -28.34 -4.74
C LEU A 116 -43.74 -28.04 -5.88
N ILE A 117 -44.23 -27.62 -7.05
CA ILE A 117 -43.43 -27.17 -8.20
C ILE A 117 -42.64 -25.89 -7.87
N TYR A 118 -43.24 -24.98 -7.11
CA TYR A 118 -42.56 -23.76 -6.71
C TYR A 118 -41.47 -24.05 -5.66
N VAL A 119 -41.81 -24.84 -4.64
CA VAL A 119 -40.89 -25.23 -3.57
C VAL A 119 -39.70 -25.99 -4.15
N SER A 120 -39.90 -26.84 -5.16
CA SER A 120 -38.79 -27.51 -5.83
C SER A 120 -37.88 -26.56 -6.58
N GLY A 121 -38.41 -25.49 -7.17
CA GLY A 121 -37.61 -24.42 -7.77
C GLY A 121 -36.71 -23.70 -6.75
N LEU A 122 -37.19 -23.51 -5.52
CA LEU A 122 -36.39 -22.98 -4.42
C LEU A 122 -35.32 -23.97 -3.92
N LEU A 123 -35.66 -25.26 -3.84
CA LEU A 123 -34.77 -26.28 -3.28
C LEU A 123 -33.69 -26.78 -4.25
N LEU A 124 -34.05 -26.89 -5.53
CA LEU A 124 -33.28 -27.57 -6.58
C LEU A 124 -32.92 -26.63 -7.74
N GLY A 125 -33.30 -25.35 -7.66
CA GLY A 125 -33.06 -24.35 -8.69
C GLY A 125 -33.94 -24.52 -9.94
N LEU A 126 -33.62 -23.74 -10.98
CA LEU A 126 -34.40 -23.69 -12.23
C LEU A 126 -34.56 -25.08 -12.89
N LYS A 127 -33.48 -25.87 -12.94
CA LYS A 127 -33.49 -27.22 -13.52
C LYS A 127 -34.43 -28.15 -12.75
N GLY A 128 -34.43 -28.06 -11.41
CA GLY A 128 -35.34 -28.84 -10.57
C GLY A 128 -36.81 -28.44 -10.73
N SER A 129 -37.10 -27.14 -10.88
CA SER A 129 -38.46 -26.67 -11.18
C SER A 129 -38.99 -27.22 -12.51
N LEU A 130 -38.16 -27.21 -13.57
CA LEU A 130 -38.53 -27.76 -14.88
C LEU A 130 -38.84 -29.26 -14.82
N VAL A 131 -38.02 -30.03 -14.11
CA VAL A 131 -38.28 -31.46 -13.87
C VAL A 131 -39.59 -31.65 -13.11
N SER A 132 -39.88 -30.79 -12.13
CA SER A 132 -41.11 -30.84 -11.34
C SER A 132 -42.35 -30.50 -12.15
N ILE A 133 -42.25 -29.53 -13.07
CA ILE A 133 -43.33 -29.19 -14.01
C ILE A 133 -43.64 -30.40 -14.91
N LEU A 134 -42.62 -31.02 -15.49
CA LEU A 134 -42.78 -32.20 -16.35
C LEU A 134 -43.35 -33.39 -15.56
N LEU A 135 -42.82 -33.65 -14.36
CA LEU A 135 -43.27 -34.72 -13.48
C LEU A 135 -44.73 -34.49 -13.03
N GLY A 136 -45.12 -33.24 -12.77
CA GLY A 136 -46.49 -32.87 -12.42
C GLY A 136 -47.48 -32.92 -13.56
N ALA A 137 -47.10 -32.46 -14.75
CA ALA A 137 -47.91 -32.61 -15.94
C ALA A 137 -48.14 -34.10 -16.24
N GLY A 138 -47.09 -34.93 -16.18
CA GLY A 138 -47.19 -36.38 -16.34
C GLY A 138 -48.06 -37.03 -15.26
N SER A 139 -47.89 -36.63 -13.99
CA SER A 139 -48.71 -37.13 -12.87
C SER A 139 -50.19 -36.81 -13.06
N LEU A 140 -50.53 -35.57 -13.44
CA LEU A 140 -51.91 -35.16 -13.72
C LEU A 140 -52.50 -35.91 -14.91
N LEU A 141 -51.70 -36.15 -15.97
CA LEU A 141 -52.14 -36.90 -17.14
C LEU A 141 -52.44 -38.37 -16.80
N VAL A 142 -51.61 -39.00 -15.95
CA VAL A 142 -51.85 -40.37 -15.45
C VAL A 142 -53.11 -40.42 -14.58
N LEU A 143 -53.29 -39.46 -13.67
CA LEU A 143 -54.49 -39.39 -12.82
C LEU A 143 -55.75 -39.16 -13.66
N PHE A 144 -55.69 -38.26 -14.62
CA PHE A 144 -56.79 -38.00 -15.55
C PHE A 144 -57.15 -39.25 -16.37
N TRP A 145 -56.15 -39.96 -16.89
CA TRP A 145 -56.38 -41.22 -17.60
C TRP A 145 -57.05 -42.26 -16.69
N MET A 146 -56.55 -42.45 -15.46
CA MET A 146 -57.15 -43.39 -14.51
C MET A 146 -58.59 -43.02 -14.12
N GLU A 147 -58.88 -41.72 -14.04
CA GLU A 147 -60.23 -41.19 -13.79
C GLU A 147 -61.20 -41.53 -14.94
N GLN A 148 -60.79 -41.29 -16.19
CA GLN A 148 -61.62 -41.59 -17.38
C GLN A 148 -61.98 -43.08 -17.49
N PHE A 149 -61.11 -43.97 -17.03
CA PHE A 149 -61.35 -45.42 -17.02
C PHE A 149 -61.97 -45.94 -15.71
N GLY A 150 -62.42 -45.06 -14.81
CA GLY A 150 -63.12 -45.43 -13.58
C GLY A 150 -62.26 -46.21 -12.58
N ARG A 151 -60.93 -46.07 -12.62
CA ARG A 151 -59.98 -46.80 -11.75
C ARG A 151 -59.71 -46.09 -10.42
N LEU A 152 -60.24 -44.88 -10.22
CA LEU A 152 -60.06 -44.10 -9.01
C LEU A 152 -61.33 -44.12 -8.15
N PRO A 153 -61.20 -44.16 -6.81
CA PRO A 153 -62.33 -44.02 -5.91
C PRO A 153 -62.94 -42.61 -6.03
N PRO A 154 -64.25 -42.45 -5.76
CA PRO A 154 -64.86 -41.12 -5.64
C PRO A 154 -64.16 -40.31 -4.56
N SER A 155 -64.10 -38.99 -4.74
CA SER A 155 -63.38 -38.13 -3.80
C SER A 155 -63.92 -38.28 -2.38
N SER A 156 -63.05 -38.68 -1.45
CA SER A 156 -63.35 -38.84 -0.03
C SER A 156 -63.36 -37.51 0.74
N LEU A 157 -62.90 -36.43 0.09
CA LEU A 157 -62.97 -35.07 0.62
C LEU A 157 -64.37 -34.48 0.41
N PRO A 158 -64.97 -33.84 1.42
CA PRO A 158 -66.28 -33.22 1.29
C PRO A 158 -66.23 -32.08 0.27
N GLN A 159 -66.82 -32.29 -0.91
CA GLN A 159 -66.95 -31.29 -1.98
C GLN A 159 -68.08 -30.28 -1.68
N THR A 160 -68.08 -29.71 -0.47
CA THR A 160 -68.97 -28.59 -0.17
C THR A 160 -68.38 -27.32 -0.80
N PRO A 161 -69.20 -26.41 -1.33
CA PRO A 161 -68.72 -25.15 -1.90
C PRO A 161 -67.86 -24.34 -0.90
N LEU A 162 -68.16 -24.45 0.41
CA LEU A 162 -67.37 -23.84 1.47
C LEU A 162 -65.94 -24.41 1.55
N MET A 163 -65.78 -25.73 1.53
CA MET A 163 -64.46 -26.37 1.63
C MET A 163 -63.60 -26.06 0.40
N GLU A 164 -64.19 -26.03 -0.79
CA GLU A 164 -63.47 -25.68 -2.03
C GLU A 164 -62.94 -24.24 -1.97
N ILE A 165 -63.76 -23.30 -1.50
CA ILE A 165 -63.36 -21.90 -1.29
C ILE A 165 -62.22 -21.82 -0.26
N LEU A 166 -62.34 -22.50 0.87
CA LEU A 166 -61.30 -22.53 1.92
C LEU A 166 -59.96 -23.06 1.40
N PHE A 167 -59.96 -24.15 0.61
CA PHE A 167 -58.73 -24.69 0.00
C PHE A 167 -58.06 -23.69 -0.96
N ARG A 168 -58.85 -23.02 -1.81
CA ARG A 168 -58.33 -21.98 -2.72
C ARG A 168 -57.71 -20.81 -1.95
N PHE A 169 -58.33 -20.38 -0.84
CA PHE A 169 -57.78 -19.34 0.03
C PHE A 169 -56.46 -19.75 0.70
N VAL A 170 -56.36 -20.99 1.20
CA VAL A 170 -55.12 -21.50 1.82
C VAL A 170 -53.99 -21.55 0.80
N ILE A 171 -54.25 -22.03 -0.42
CA ILE A 171 -53.25 -22.07 -1.51
C ILE A 171 -52.78 -20.66 -1.86
N GLY A 172 -53.73 -19.72 -2.02
CA GLY A 172 -53.41 -18.32 -2.29
C GLY A 172 -52.57 -17.67 -1.18
N ALA A 173 -52.92 -17.93 0.09
CA ALA A 173 -52.19 -17.40 1.24
C ALA A 173 -50.75 -17.96 1.32
N VAL A 174 -50.57 -19.26 1.07
CA VAL A 174 -49.24 -19.89 1.01
C VAL A 174 -48.42 -19.32 -0.15
N PHE A 175 -49.02 -19.15 -1.32
CA PHE A 175 -48.35 -18.55 -2.47
C PHE A 175 -47.88 -17.11 -2.19
N ILE A 176 -48.75 -16.28 -1.61
CA ILE A 176 -48.41 -14.90 -1.20
C ILE A 176 -47.27 -14.89 -0.18
N LEU A 177 -47.30 -15.78 0.82
CA LEU A 177 -46.25 -15.88 1.84
C LEU A 177 -44.89 -16.27 1.23
N ILE A 178 -44.91 -17.20 0.28
CA ILE A 178 -43.71 -17.65 -0.43
C ILE A 178 -43.14 -16.52 -1.31
N VAL A 179 -43.98 -15.83 -2.08
CA VAL A 179 -43.56 -14.67 -2.88
C VAL A 179 -42.99 -13.59 -1.97
N TYR A 180 -43.68 -13.27 -0.87
CA TYR A 180 -43.19 -12.30 0.12
C TYR A 180 -41.82 -12.68 0.68
N PHE A 181 -41.63 -13.94 1.07
CA PHE A 181 -40.37 -14.41 1.65
C PHE A 181 -39.22 -14.39 0.64
N THR A 182 -39.49 -14.83 -0.60
CA THR A 182 -38.47 -14.83 -1.67
C THR A 182 -38.09 -13.41 -2.08
N SER A 183 -39.04 -12.49 -2.19
CA SER A 183 -38.76 -11.06 -2.43
C SER A 183 -37.91 -10.48 -1.31
N ARG A 184 -38.24 -10.75 -0.04
CA ARG A 184 -37.44 -10.30 1.12
C ARG A 184 -36.03 -10.87 1.15
N MET A 185 -35.88 -12.16 0.83
CA MET A 185 -34.55 -12.80 0.75
C MET A 185 -33.72 -12.18 -0.37
N LEU A 186 -34.32 -11.90 -1.53
CA LEU A 186 -33.64 -11.28 -2.66
C LEU A 186 -33.18 -9.85 -2.34
N GLU A 187 -34.04 -9.03 -1.72
CA GLU A 187 -33.66 -7.69 -1.26
C GLU A 187 -32.47 -7.71 -0.30
N ASN A 188 -32.50 -8.63 0.68
CA ASN A 188 -31.42 -8.75 1.65
C ASN A 188 -30.10 -9.17 0.99
N TYR A 189 -30.16 -10.13 0.08
CA TYR A 189 -28.98 -10.58 -0.69
C TYR A 189 -28.41 -9.47 -1.58
N GLN A 190 -29.28 -8.68 -2.22
CA GLN A 190 -28.86 -7.52 -3.00
C GLN A 190 -28.16 -6.48 -2.13
N ARG A 191 -28.71 -6.18 -0.94
CA ARG A 191 -28.09 -5.23 -0.01
C ARG A 191 -26.72 -5.70 0.47
N SER A 192 -26.58 -6.98 0.83
CA SER A 192 -25.27 -7.51 1.26
C SER A 192 -24.24 -7.45 0.14
N LEU A 193 -24.64 -7.81 -1.09
CA LEU A 193 -23.75 -7.76 -2.23
C LEU A 193 -23.33 -6.33 -2.58
N GLN A 194 -24.28 -5.38 -2.52
CA GLN A 194 -23.98 -3.96 -2.75
C GLN A 194 -23.02 -3.41 -1.68
N ALA A 195 -23.21 -3.78 -0.41
CA ALA A 195 -22.32 -3.38 0.67
C ALA A 195 -20.89 -3.91 0.44
N GLU A 196 -20.74 -5.19 0.11
CA GLU A 196 -19.44 -5.81 -0.19
C GLU A 196 -18.75 -5.15 -1.38
N LEU A 197 -19.48 -4.87 -2.47
CA LEU A 197 -18.95 -4.17 -3.64
C LEU A 197 -18.51 -2.74 -3.31
N THR A 198 -19.29 -2.03 -2.50
CA THR A 198 -18.98 -0.64 -2.11
C THR A 198 -17.72 -0.60 -1.22
N GLU A 199 -17.60 -1.53 -0.28
CA GLU A 199 -16.42 -1.67 0.58
C GLU A 199 -15.17 -2.01 -0.25
N ARG A 200 -15.29 -2.97 -1.17
CA ARG A 200 -14.19 -3.33 -2.09
C ARG A 200 -13.76 -2.14 -2.95
N GLN A 201 -14.72 -1.38 -3.49
CA GLN A 201 -14.43 -0.22 -4.31
C GLN A 201 -13.78 0.90 -3.48
N ALA A 202 -14.24 1.13 -2.26
CA ALA A 202 -13.64 2.09 -1.34
C ALA A 202 -12.19 1.73 -1.01
N ALA A 203 -11.91 0.46 -0.74
CA ALA A 203 -10.54 -0.03 -0.51
C ALA A 203 -9.64 0.15 -1.74
N GLN A 204 -10.14 -0.17 -2.95
CA GLN A 204 -9.40 0.04 -4.19
C GLN A 204 -9.11 1.52 -4.45
N ASN A 205 -10.09 2.40 -4.25
CA ASN A 205 -9.92 3.85 -4.42
C ASN A 205 -8.95 4.42 -3.38
N ALA A 206 -8.99 3.96 -2.14
CA ALA A 206 -8.05 4.38 -1.10
C ALA A 206 -6.60 3.98 -1.46
N LEU A 207 -6.40 2.75 -1.95
CA LEU A 207 -5.09 2.31 -2.46
C LEU A 207 -4.63 3.15 -3.65
N ALA A 208 -5.51 3.40 -4.63
CA ALA A 208 -5.19 4.22 -5.80
C ALA A 208 -4.84 5.67 -5.42
N LEU A 209 -5.52 6.23 -4.42
CA LEU A 209 -5.21 7.56 -3.90
C LEU A 209 -3.83 7.58 -3.22
N GLN A 210 -3.51 6.57 -2.41
CA GLN A 210 -2.20 6.47 -1.77
C GLN A 210 -1.08 6.32 -2.79
N THR A 211 -1.25 5.46 -3.80
CA THR A 211 -0.24 5.30 -4.87
C THR A 211 -0.08 6.58 -5.68
N GLY A 212 -1.17 7.27 -6.01
CA GLY A 212 -1.14 8.55 -6.72
C GLY A 212 -0.48 9.67 -5.91
N GLN A 213 -0.73 9.74 -4.59
CA GLN A 213 -0.07 10.70 -3.71
C GLN A 213 1.45 10.46 -3.63
N LEU A 214 1.87 9.21 -3.48
CA LEU A 214 3.30 8.85 -3.48
C LEU A 214 3.96 9.22 -4.81
N GLN A 215 3.32 8.92 -5.94
CA GLN A 215 3.82 9.31 -7.27
C GLN A 215 3.94 10.83 -7.38
N MET A 216 2.93 11.59 -6.95
CA MET A 216 2.97 13.05 -6.99
C MET A 216 4.10 13.63 -6.12
N VAL A 217 4.35 13.05 -4.95
CA VAL A 217 5.48 13.46 -4.08
C VAL A 217 6.82 13.20 -4.79
N LEU A 218 6.97 12.04 -5.44
CA LEU A 218 8.19 11.72 -6.19
C LEU A 218 8.37 12.63 -7.41
N GLU A 219 7.31 12.91 -8.16
CA GLU A 219 7.32 13.79 -9.33
C GLU A 219 7.66 15.24 -8.98
N LYS A 220 7.11 15.74 -7.87
CA LYS A 220 7.33 17.12 -7.41
C LYS A 220 8.56 17.28 -6.51
N SER A 221 9.24 16.20 -6.15
CA SER A 221 10.48 16.27 -5.37
C SER A 221 11.56 17.04 -6.14
N PHE A 222 12.20 17.99 -5.45
CA PHE A 222 13.37 18.68 -5.98
C PHE A 222 14.60 17.79 -6.00
N ASP A 223 14.73 16.95 -4.97
CA ASP A 223 15.82 15.98 -4.86
C ASP A 223 15.61 14.84 -5.85
N ALA A 224 16.73 14.33 -6.37
CA ALA A 224 16.78 13.21 -7.26
C ALA A 224 16.53 11.91 -6.50
N PHE A 225 15.58 11.12 -6.98
CA PHE A 225 15.23 9.82 -6.43
C PHE A 225 15.36 8.73 -7.49
N ILE A 226 16.07 7.67 -7.12
CA ILE A 226 16.34 6.51 -7.97
C ILE A 226 15.96 5.26 -7.19
N LEU A 227 15.17 4.37 -7.80
CA LEU A 227 14.83 3.07 -7.22
C LEU A 227 15.38 1.96 -8.09
N VAL A 228 16.03 0.99 -7.45
CA VAL A 228 16.57 -0.21 -8.07
C VAL A 228 15.81 -1.42 -7.57
N ASP A 229 15.36 -2.27 -8.49
CA ASP A 229 14.63 -3.51 -8.17
C ASP A 229 15.55 -4.62 -7.64
N GLU A 230 14.93 -5.76 -7.30
CA GLU A 230 15.61 -6.94 -6.78
C GLU A 230 16.62 -7.55 -7.77
N THR A 231 16.51 -7.22 -9.06
CA THR A 231 17.40 -7.69 -10.12
C THR A 231 18.57 -6.73 -10.40
N GLY A 232 18.64 -5.61 -9.69
CA GLY A 232 19.67 -4.59 -9.87
C GLY A 232 19.40 -3.64 -11.03
N ARG A 233 18.14 -3.53 -11.51
CA ARG A 233 17.74 -2.62 -12.59
C ARG A 233 17.01 -1.40 -12.06
N VAL A 234 17.20 -0.26 -12.71
CA VAL A 234 16.51 0.98 -12.32
C VAL A 234 15.04 0.89 -12.72
N VAL A 235 14.15 1.07 -11.75
CA VAL A 235 12.67 1.04 -11.93
C VAL A 235 11.99 2.37 -11.64
N GLU A 236 12.68 3.30 -10.98
CA GLU A 236 12.19 4.68 -10.81
C GLU A 236 13.33 5.67 -11.05
N TRP A 237 13.01 6.73 -11.78
CA TRP A 237 13.88 7.87 -12.06
C TRP A 237 12.99 9.11 -12.10
N ASN A 238 12.97 9.87 -11.00
CA ASN A 238 12.04 10.99 -10.87
C ASN A 238 12.53 12.24 -11.66
N PRO A 239 11.69 13.26 -11.86
CA PRO A 239 12.09 14.51 -12.53
C PRO A 239 13.25 15.24 -11.83
N GLY A 240 13.43 15.05 -10.52
CA GLY A 240 14.60 15.54 -9.80
C GLY A 240 15.91 14.92 -10.31
N ALA A 241 15.91 13.62 -10.61
CA ALA A 241 17.05 12.90 -11.17
C ALA A 241 17.36 13.34 -12.60
N GLU A 242 16.34 13.60 -13.42
CA GLU A 242 16.52 14.15 -14.77
C GLU A 242 17.18 15.53 -14.73
N ARG A 243 16.71 16.43 -13.86
CA ARG A 243 17.29 17.77 -13.71
C ARG A 243 18.72 17.74 -13.16
N LEU A 244 19.00 16.87 -12.20
CA LEU A 244 20.30 16.81 -11.54
C LEU A 244 21.37 16.13 -12.40
N LEU A 245 21.01 15.02 -13.06
CA LEU A 245 21.96 14.15 -13.77
C LEU A 245 21.89 14.33 -15.30
N GLY A 246 20.86 15.00 -15.82
CA GLY A 246 20.74 15.35 -17.24
C GLY A 246 20.32 14.22 -18.17
N TYR A 247 19.90 13.07 -17.63
CA TYR A 247 19.39 11.93 -18.40
C TYR A 247 17.87 11.80 -18.25
N CYS A 248 17.17 11.56 -19.35
CA CYS A 248 15.72 11.36 -19.32
C CYS A 248 15.37 10.00 -18.71
N ARG A 249 14.22 9.92 -18.02
CA ARG A 249 13.70 8.70 -17.41
C ARG A 249 13.66 7.54 -18.39
N GLU A 250 13.19 7.77 -19.62
CA GLU A 250 13.03 6.75 -20.66
C GLU A 250 14.37 6.12 -21.08
N GLU A 251 15.48 6.85 -20.95
CA GLU A 251 16.81 6.34 -21.29
C GLU A 251 17.36 5.42 -20.21
N ILE A 252 16.98 5.64 -18.95
CA ILE A 252 17.58 5.00 -17.78
C ILE A 252 16.76 3.83 -17.25
N LEU A 253 15.42 3.87 -17.39
CA LEU A 253 14.56 2.81 -16.91
C LEU A 253 14.94 1.44 -17.52
N GLY A 254 15.00 0.42 -16.66
CA GLY A 254 15.37 -0.95 -17.02
C GLY A 254 16.88 -1.20 -17.18
N GLN A 255 17.71 -0.15 -17.19
CA GLN A 255 19.17 -0.33 -17.25
C GLN A 255 19.73 -0.88 -15.93
N PRO A 256 20.80 -1.68 -15.96
CA PRO A 256 21.51 -2.08 -14.75
C PRO A 256 22.03 -0.86 -13.99
N ALA A 257 21.74 -0.76 -12.70
CA ALA A 257 22.09 0.39 -11.88
C ALA A 257 23.60 0.68 -11.87
N VAL A 258 24.43 -0.37 -11.92
CA VAL A 258 25.89 -0.27 -11.98
C VAL A 258 26.36 0.47 -13.24
N LYS A 259 25.74 0.21 -14.40
CA LYS A 259 26.07 0.90 -15.66
C LYS A 259 25.66 2.37 -15.63
N VAL A 260 24.51 2.68 -15.02
CA VAL A 260 24.06 4.06 -14.84
C VAL A 260 25.02 4.81 -13.94
N LEU A 261 25.44 4.20 -12.82
CA LEU A 261 26.43 4.75 -11.90
C LEU A 261 27.80 4.95 -12.55
N GLU A 262 28.24 4.01 -13.39
CA GLU A 262 29.47 4.15 -14.18
C GLU A 262 29.40 5.38 -15.10
N ARG A 263 28.26 5.62 -15.74
CA ARG A 263 28.05 6.75 -16.67
C ARG A 263 28.14 8.11 -15.96
N ILE A 264 27.62 8.22 -14.74
CA ILE A 264 27.66 9.45 -13.93
C ILE A 264 28.90 9.57 -13.05
N ALA A 265 29.70 8.51 -12.88
CA ALA A 265 30.94 8.57 -12.10
C ALA A 265 32.01 9.42 -12.81
N ILE A 266 32.85 10.13 -12.05
CA ILE A 266 34.02 10.84 -12.60
C ILE A 266 34.96 9.80 -13.26
N PRO A 267 35.52 10.07 -14.46
CA PRO A 267 36.39 9.14 -15.19
C PRO A 267 37.55 8.57 -14.37
N ALA A 268 38.13 9.36 -13.47
CA ALA A 268 39.19 8.92 -12.56
C ALA A 268 38.80 7.74 -11.65
N TYR A 269 37.50 7.53 -11.41
CA TYR A 269 36.97 6.44 -10.60
C TYR A 269 36.41 5.27 -11.41
N ARG A 270 36.43 5.34 -12.76
CA ARG A 270 35.95 4.27 -13.66
C ARG A 270 37.04 3.22 -13.91
N THR A 271 37.56 2.61 -12.85
CA THR A 271 38.52 1.51 -12.97
C THR A 271 37.80 0.16 -12.93
N PRO A 272 38.28 -0.88 -13.63
CA PRO A 272 37.66 -2.23 -13.58
C PRO A 272 37.57 -2.80 -12.16
N SER A 273 38.53 -2.47 -11.29
CA SER A 273 38.51 -2.87 -9.88
C SER A 273 37.44 -2.11 -9.08
N ALA A 274 37.19 -0.84 -9.38
CA ALA A 274 36.13 -0.07 -8.72
C ALA A 274 34.74 -0.55 -9.15
N LEU A 275 34.55 -0.87 -10.43
CA LEU A 275 33.27 -1.36 -10.97
C LEU A 275 32.91 -2.74 -10.41
N SER A 276 33.84 -3.69 -10.39
CA SER A 276 33.61 -5.01 -9.79
C SER A 276 33.32 -4.92 -8.27
N LYS A 277 33.99 -4.00 -7.57
CA LYS A 277 33.66 -3.72 -6.17
C LYS A 277 32.26 -3.14 -6.02
N LEU A 278 31.84 -2.24 -6.91
CA LEU A 278 30.51 -1.65 -6.90
C LEU A 278 29.43 -2.71 -7.20
N GLU A 279 29.65 -3.58 -8.18
CA GLU A 279 28.77 -4.71 -8.49
C GLU A 279 28.58 -5.63 -7.28
N SER A 280 29.68 -6.06 -6.65
CA SER A 280 29.60 -6.93 -5.46
C SER A 280 28.87 -6.28 -4.28
N VAL A 281 29.04 -4.96 -4.08
CA VAL A 281 28.30 -4.21 -3.06
C VAL A 281 26.80 -4.18 -3.38
N PHE A 282 26.42 -3.97 -4.64
CA PHE A 282 25.01 -4.01 -5.05
C PHE A 282 24.41 -5.40 -4.87
N GLU A 283 25.11 -6.46 -5.30
CA GLU A 283 24.62 -7.83 -5.15
C GLU A 283 24.41 -8.21 -3.68
N GLN A 284 25.36 -7.85 -2.80
CA GLN A 284 25.21 -8.07 -1.36
C GLN A 284 24.05 -7.24 -0.80
N ALA A 285 23.90 -5.99 -1.21
CA ALA A 285 22.83 -5.12 -0.73
C ALA A 285 21.43 -5.61 -1.14
N LEU A 286 21.27 -6.10 -2.37
CA LEU A 286 20.00 -6.65 -2.88
C LEU A 286 19.60 -7.96 -2.18
N LYS A 287 20.58 -8.76 -1.75
CA LYS A 287 20.34 -10.04 -1.03
C LYS A 287 20.16 -9.87 0.47
N THR A 288 20.99 -9.04 1.09
CA THR A 288 21.11 -8.96 2.57
C THR A 288 20.44 -7.73 3.17
N GLY A 289 20.09 -6.73 2.35
CA GLY A 289 19.62 -5.43 2.82
C GLY A 289 20.71 -4.59 3.51
N LYS A 290 21.97 -5.06 3.52
CA LYS A 290 23.10 -4.39 4.16
C LYS A 290 24.08 -3.87 3.13
N SER A 291 24.49 -2.62 3.29
CA SER A 291 25.55 -2.00 2.51
C SER A 291 26.33 -1.06 3.41
N PRO A 292 27.66 -0.97 3.25
CA PRO A 292 28.45 0.07 3.93
C PRO A 292 27.94 1.48 3.65
N PHE A 293 27.24 1.68 2.53
CA PHE A 293 26.75 2.99 2.07
C PHE A 293 25.33 3.32 2.56
N PHE A 294 24.68 2.42 3.30
CA PHE A 294 23.32 2.66 3.77
C PHE A 294 23.25 3.50 5.04
N ASN A 295 22.16 4.24 5.19
CA ASN A 295 21.78 5.00 6.38
C ASN A 295 22.86 6.02 6.83
N ARG A 296 23.65 6.51 5.88
CA ARG A 296 24.63 7.57 6.08
C ARG A 296 24.56 8.55 4.93
N LYS A 297 24.69 9.84 5.25
CA LYS A 297 24.85 10.90 4.25
C LYS A 297 26.31 10.89 3.80
N THR A 298 26.54 10.62 2.53
CA THR A 298 27.89 10.63 1.96
C THR A 298 27.96 11.71 0.90
N GLU A 299 28.91 12.63 1.03
CA GLU A 299 29.20 13.59 -0.04
C GLU A 299 29.95 12.87 -1.16
N THR A 300 29.45 12.99 -2.38
CA THR A 300 30.05 12.38 -3.57
C THR A 300 29.98 13.35 -4.73
N ARG A 301 30.77 13.09 -5.76
CA ARG A 301 30.83 13.93 -6.95
C ARG A 301 30.38 13.12 -8.15
N PHE A 302 29.42 13.66 -8.89
CA PHE A 302 28.90 13.05 -10.10
C PHE A 302 29.10 14.00 -11.28
N LEU A 303 29.15 13.42 -12.48
CA LEU A 303 29.02 14.13 -13.73
C LEU A 303 27.56 14.09 -14.15
N ASP A 304 27.04 15.25 -14.54
CA ASP A 304 25.79 15.30 -15.29
C ASP A 304 26.03 14.98 -16.78
N ALA A 305 24.95 14.92 -17.56
CA ALA A 305 25.01 14.65 -19.00
C ALA A 305 25.79 15.71 -19.81
N SER A 306 25.95 16.93 -19.30
CA SER A 306 26.75 17.98 -19.92
C SER A 306 28.25 17.84 -19.62
N GLY A 307 28.60 17.00 -18.64
CA GLY A 307 29.96 16.82 -18.14
C GLY A 307 30.34 17.78 -17.01
N GLU A 308 29.39 18.51 -16.44
CA GLU A 308 29.63 19.35 -15.26
C GLU A 308 29.74 18.48 -14.00
N ILE A 309 30.65 18.82 -13.08
CA ILE A 309 30.78 18.13 -11.80
C ILE A 309 29.78 18.70 -10.81
N LYS A 310 28.80 17.90 -10.40
CA LYS A 310 27.87 18.20 -9.30
C LYS A 310 28.35 17.58 -8.00
N ILE A 311 28.30 18.34 -6.92
CA ILE A 311 28.58 17.86 -5.57
C ILE A 311 27.26 17.48 -4.93
N CYS A 312 27.05 16.18 -4.73
CA CYS A 312 25.79 15.66 -4.25
C CYS A 312 25.94 15.01 -2.87
N GLU A 313 24.97 15.29 -2.00
CA GLU A 313 24.72 14.47 -0.81
C GLU A 313 23.94 13.23 -1.26
N LEU A 314 24.54 12.04 -1.12
CA LEU A 314 23.91 10.75 -1.42
C LEU A 314 23.45 10.09 -0.12
N ASN A 315 22.18 9.69 -0.08
CA ASN A 315 21.63 8.80 0.91
C ASN A 315 21.03 7.57 0.22
N SER A 316 21.45 6.38 0.64
CA SER A 316 20.95 5.12 0.10
C SER A 316 20.34 4.26 1.21
N PHE A 317 19.27 3.54 0.87
CA PHE A 317 18.58 2.66 1.82
C PHE A 317 18.01 1.43 1.11
N ALA A 318 17.80 0.36 1.88
CA ALA A 318 17.18 -0.87 1.42
C ALA A 318 15.70 -0.90 1.82
N LEU A 319 14.86 -1.36 0.90
CA LEU A 319 13.43 -1.60 1.09
C LEU A 319 13.19 -3.12 1.02
N PRO A 320 12.72 -3.76 2.08
CA PRO A 320 12.47 -5.21 2.08
C PRO A 320 11.30 -5.55 1.15
N THR A 321 11.45 -6.63 0.37
CA THR A 321 10.39 -7.19 -0.48
C THR A 321 10.31 -8.71 -0.30
N PRO A 322 9.23 -9.38 -0.72
CA PRO A 322 9.12 -10.83 -0.60
C PRO A 322 10.22 -11.63 -1.35
N LEU A 323 10.87 -11.00 -2.33
CA LEU A 323 11.90 -11.61 -3.18
C LEU A 323 13.34 -11.23 -2.78
N GLY A 324 13.52 -10.29 -1.85
CA GLY A 324 14.83 -9.76 -1.46
C GLY A 324 14.73 -8.33 -0.97
N TYR A 325 15.56 -7.44 -1.53
CA TYR A 325 15.55 -6.02 -1.23
C TYR A 325 15.60 -5.18 -2.50
N ARG A 326 14.91 -4.04 -2.48
CA ARG A 326 15.09 -2.95 -3.43
C ARG A 326 15.99 -1.89 -2.82
N ILE A 327 16.69 -1.12 -3.66
CA ILE A 327 17.60 -0.08 -3.19
C ILE A 327 17.09 1.28 -3.64
N GLY A 328 16.72 2.13 -2.67
CA GLY A 328 16.41 3.54 -2.90
C GLY A 328 17.67 4.39 -2.76
N MET A 329 17.83 5.37 -3.64
CA MET A 329 18.89 6.37 -3.57
C MET A 329 18.29 7.76 -3.73
N MET A 330 18.67 8.64 -2.83
CA MET A 330 18.33 10.07 -2.86
C MET A 330 19.62 10.84 -3.06
N LEU A 331 19.63 11.71 -4.07
CA LEU A 331 20.74 12.60 -4.36
C LEU A 331 20.24 14.04 -4.25
N ARG A 332 20.92 14.83 -3.44
CA ARG A 332 20.65 16.26 -3.29
C ARG A 332 21.86 17.07 -3.74
N ASP A 333 21.64 18.01 -4.65
CA ASP A 333 22.68 18.95 -5.05
C ASP A 333 23.00 19.90 -3.90
N ILE A 334 24.24 19.87 -3.45
CA ILE A 334 24.75 20.76 -2.39
C ILE A 334 25.88 21.64 -2.93
N THR A 335 26.03 21.75 -4.25
CA THR A 335 27.08 22.55 -4.89
C THR A 335 26.99 24.01 -4.45
N SER A 336 25.81 24.63 -4.60
CA SER A 336 25.57 26.01 -4.19
C SER A 336 25.69 26.21 -2.66
N GLU A 337 25.14 25.29 -1.87
CA GLU A 337 25.25 25.35 -0.41
C GLU A 337 26.69 25.28 0.06
N ARG A 338 27.51 24.42 -0.58
CA ARG A 338 28.93 24.29 -0.26
C ARG A 338 29.72 25.53 -0.65
N GLU A 339 29.45 26.12 -1.82
CA GLU A 339 30.08 27.36 -2.25
C GLU A 339 29.79 28.51 -1.28
N VAL A 340 28.52 28.67 -0.87
CA VAL A 340 28.13 29.67 0.12
C VAL A 340 28.78 29.39 1.48
N ARG A 341 28.83 28.12 1.91
CA ARG A 341 29.45 27.72 3.18
C ARG A 341 30.95 28.04 3.20
N GLU A 342 31.67 27.77 2.13
CA GLU A 342 33.09 28.11 2.02
C GLU A 342 33.33 29.62 1.95
N GLN A 343 32.51 30.35 1.19
CA GLN A 343 32.59 31.82 1.17
C GLN A 343 32.35 32.43 2.56
N LEU A 344 31.36 31.93 3.29
CA LEU A 344 31.08 32.38 4.66
C LEU A 344 32.25 32.02 5.59
N ARG A 345 32.80 30.81 5.48
CA ARG A 345 33.96 30.38 6.26
C ARG A 345 35.17 31.29 6.04
N LEU A 346 35.43 31.69 4.79
CA LEU A 346 36.50 32.63 4.46
C LEU A 346 36.23 34.03 5.03
N ARG A 347 34.99 34.54 4.93
CA ARG A 347 34.62 35.84 5.51
C ARG A 347 34.75 35.85 7.03
N LEU A 348 34.32 34.78 7.71
CA LEU A 348 34.45 34.66 9.17
C LEU A 348 35.92 34.63 9.60
N ARG A 349 36.77 33.86 8.91
CA ARG A 349 38.23 33.88 9.18
C ARG A 349 38.81 35.29 9.07
N HIS A 350 38.44 36.03 8.02
CA HIS A 350 38.93 37.40 7.84
C HIS A 350 38.47 38.33 8.98
N LEU A 351 37.19 38.27 9.37
CA LEU A 351 36.66 39.07 10.47
C LEU A 351 37.31 38.71 11.82
N GLU A 352 37.59 37.43 12.08
CA GLU A 352 38.25 36.99 13.30
C GLU A 352 39.68 37.54 13.40
N THR A 353 40.43 37.51 12.30
CA THR A 353 41.77 38.13 12.23
C THR A 353 41.70 39.64 12.49
N LEU A 354 40.75 40.35 11.87
CA LEU A 354 40.57 41.80 12.08
C LEU A 354 40.19 42.12 13.52
N ASN A 355 39.28 41.34 14.11
CA ASN A 355 38.86 41.54 15.49
C ASN A 355 40.03 41.31 16.45
N ARG A 356 40.80 40.23 16.30
CA ARG A 356 42.01 39.98 17.11
C ARG A 356 43.02 41.12 17.03
N LEU A 357 43.25 41.67 15.83
CA LEU A 357 44.12 42.84 15.67
C LEU A 357 43.56 44.07 16.39
N SER A 358 42.25 44.30 16.33
CA SER A 358 41.61 45.40 17.06
C SER A 358 41.72 45.23 18.58
N THR A 359 41.60 44.02 19.13
CA THR A 359 41.77 43.79 20.57
C THR A 359 43.21 44.00 20.98
N LEU A 360 44.17 43.46 20.24
CA LEU A 360 45.61 43.68 20.47
C LEU A 360 45.97 45.17 20.43
N SER A 361 45.39 45.94 19.51
CA SER A 361 45.61 47.38 19.43
C SER A 361 45.12 48.15 20.67
N ARG A 362 44.16 47.60 21.42
CA ARG A 362 43.62 48.21 22.64
C ARG A 362 44.34 47.73 23.90
N GLU A 363 44.80 46.48 23.92
CA GLU A 363 45.47 45.87 25.06
C GLU A 363 46.96 46.26 25.13
N GLU A 364 47.62 46.44 23.99
CA GLU A 364 49.04 46.76 23.95
C GLU A 364 49.29 48.27 23.89
N ALA A 365 49.72 48.85 25.02
CA ALA A 365 50.06 50.27 25.09
C ALA A 365 51.38 50.65 24.37
N ARG A 366 52.19 49.66 23.94
CA ARG A 366 53.48 49.86 23.28
C ARG A 366 53.42 49.39 21.82
N VAL A 367 53.96 50.21 20.92
CA VAL A 367 53.92 49.98 19.47
C VAL A 367 54.71 48.75 19.05
N SER A 368 55.92 48.50 19.58
CA SER A 368 56.75 47.35 19.17
C SER A 368 56.07 45.98 19.42
N PRO A 369 55.62 45.65 20.65
CA PRO A 369 54.98 44.36 20.92
C PRO A 369 53.68 44.16 20.14
N PHE A 370 52.93 45.24 19.87
CA PHE A 370 51.75 45.19 19.02
C PHE A 370 52.11 44.79 17.59
N LEU A 371 53.10 45.45 16.97
CA LEU A 371 53.51 45.18 15.59
C LEU A 371 54.03 43.74 15.42
N GLU A 372 54.76 43.22 16.41
CA GLU A 372 55.20 41.84 16.42
C GLU A 372 54.04 40.83 16.46
N LYS A 373 53.11 40.99 17.42
CA LYS A 373 51.92 40.13 17.54
C LYS A 373 51.00 40.26 16.32
N ALA A 374 50.92 41.45 15.73
CA ALA A 374 50.16 41.69 14.50
C ALA A 374 50.77 40.95 13.31
N LEU A 375 52.10 40.94 13.17
CA LEU A 375 52.80 40.15 12.15
C LEU A 375 52.57 38.64 12.35
N ASP A 376 52.59 38.16 13.58
CA ASP A 376 52.32 36.74 13.90
C ASP A 376 50.90 36.30 13.45
N LEU A 377 49.93 37.22 13.46
CA LEU A 377 48.57 36.97 12.98
C LEU A 377 48.41 37.15 11.47
N LEU A 378 49.11 38.12 10.86
CA LEU A 378 48.93 38.50 9.46
C LEU A 378 49.70 37.60 8.49
N LEU A 379 50.92 37.17 8.82
CA LEU A 379 51.76 36.39 7.90
C LEU A 379 51.13 35.06 7.48
N PRO A 380 50.51 34.27 8.38
CA PRO A 380 49.81 33.04 7.99
C PRO A 380 48.58 33.30 7.11
N VAL A 381 47.88 34.42 7.30
CA VAL A 381 46.69 34.78 6.50
C VAL A 381 47.08 35.22 5.09
N LEU A 382 48.22 35.88 4.96
CA LEU A 382 48.78 36.32 3.69
C LEU A 382 49.58 35.21 2.97
N ASP A 383 49.71 34.03 3.57
CA ASP A 383 50.48 32.88 3.08
C ASP A 383 51.92 33.27 2.69
N VAL A 384 52.56 34.09 3.53
CA VAL A 384 53.95 34.53 3.33
C VAL A 384 54.84 34.06 4.48
N PRO A 385 56.05 33.55 4.18
CA PRO A 385 56.92 32.95 5.20
C PRO A 385 57.60 33.99 6.10
N ALA A 386 57.65 35.25 5.68
CA ALA A 386 58.31 36.33 6.41
C ALA A 386 57.71 37.70 6.05
N GLY A 387 57.76 38.64 6.99
CA GLY A 387 57.37 40.03 6.79
C GLY A 387 57.82 40.94 7.93
N GLY A 388 57.68 42.24 7.74
CA GLY A 388 58.10 43.23 8.72
C GLY A 388 57.40 44.57 8.53
N VAL A 389 57.36 45.35 9.60
CA VAL A 389 56.84 46.73 9.61
C VAL A 389 58.03 47.66 9.87
N ALA A 390 58.15 48.72 9.07
CA ALA A 390 59.22 49.70 9.20
C ALA A 390 58.67 51.12 9.25
N GLN A 391 59.29 51.97 10.05
CA GLN A 391 59.07 53.40 10.05
C GLN A 391 59.96 54.04 8.99
N VAL A 392 59.41 54.96 8.22
CA VAL A 392 60.12 55.62 7.12
C VAL A 392 60.41 57.06 7.51
N ASP A 393 61.68 57.44 7.46
CA ASP A 393 62.13 58.82 7.57
C ASP A 393 62.43 59.36 6.17
N LYS A 394 61.51 60.20 5.68
CA LYS A 394 61.59 60.78 4.33
C LYS A 394 62.66 61.86 4.22
N GLU A 395 63.01 62.55 5.30
CA GLU A 395 63.99 63.64 5.29
C GLU A 395 65.41 63.08 5.21
N ASN A 396 65.69 62.05 6.00
CA ASN A 396 67.00 61.40 6.02
C ASN A 396 67.14 60.28 4.99
N GLY A 397 66.10 60.01 4.21
CA GLY A 397 66.11 58.98 3.17
C GLY A 397 66.39 57.57 3.73
N CYS A 398 65.89 57.26 4.93
CA CYS A 398 66.14 55.98 5.61
C CYS A 398 64.85 55.33 6.12
N TYR A 399 64.86 54.02 6.31
CA TYR A 399 63.80 53.30 7.03
C TYR A 399 64.35 52.48 8.18
N TYR A 400 63.54 52.34 9.22
CA TYR A 400 63.85 51.67 10.49
C TYR A 400 62.87 50.52 10.68
N PRO A 401 63.30 49.25 10.56
CA PRO A 401 62.45 48.10 10.86
C PRO A 401 62.05 48.13 12.34
N MET A 402 60.74 48.24 12.58
CA MET A 402 60.14 48.30 13.92
C MET A 402 59.76 46.92 14.46
N ALA A 403 59.40 45.99 13.57
CA ALA A 403 59.11 44.60 13.92
C ALA A 403 59.35 43.71 12.70
N THR A 404 59.93 42.52 12.90
CA THR A 404 60.13 41.53 11.83
C THR A 404 59.79 40.11 12.28
N ARG A 405 59.30 39.29 11.33
CA ARG A 405 59.03 37.86 11.51
C ARG A 405 59.49 37.09 10.29
N GLY A 406 60.18 35.97 10.49
CA GLY A 406 60.78 35.16 9.43
C GLY A 406 62.04 35.76 8.77
N TRP A 407 62.44 36.99 9.14
CA TRP A 407 63.70 37.61 8.73
C TRP A 407 64.80 37.42 9.78
N VAL A 408 66.07 37.69 9.44
CA VAL A 408 67.18 37.65 10.40
C VAL A 408 66.99 38.76 11.45
N LYS A 409 66.99 38.45 12.75
CA LYS A 409 66.80 39.44 13.83
C LYS A 409 67.78 40.63 13.82
N SER A 410 68.89 40.54 13.08
CA SER A 410 69.91 41.59 12.99
C SER A 410 69.49 42.85 12.20
N PHE A 411 68.27 42.87 11.64
CA PHE A 411 67.68 44.00 10.91
C PHE A 411 66.92 44.99 11.82
N GLU A 412 66.53 44.63 13.04
CA GLU A 412 65.72 45.49 13.91
C GLU A 412 66.54 46.66 14.48
N GLY A 413 65.96 47.86 14.46
CA GLY A 413 66.57 49.08 15.02
C GLY A 413 67.73 49.69 14.23
N LYS A 414 68.12 49.13 13.08
CA LYS A 414 69.15 49.69 12.20
C LYS A 414 68.54 50.56 11.10
N ALA A 415 69.18 51.69 10.80
CA ALA A 415 68.82 52.54 9.68
C ALA A 415 69.25 51.89 8.36
N PHE A 416 68.32 51.73 7.43
CA PHE A 416 68.62 51.28 6.07
C PHE A 416 68.32 52.40 5.07
N PRO A 417 69.24 52.72 4.15
CA PRO A 417 69.03 53.77 3.17
C PRO A 417 67.94 53.37 2.17
N LEU A 418 67.12 54.35 1.78
CA LEU A 418 66.04 54.20 0.79
C LEU A 418 66.54 54.19 -0.66
N GLN A 419 67.85 54.11 -0.94
CA GLN A 419 68.36 54.21 -2.32
C GLN A 419 68.35 52.85 -3.06
N GLY A 420 67.59 52.76 -4.15
CA GLY A 420 67.73 51.77 -5.23
C GLY A 420 66.98 50.44 -5.08
N GLY A 421 66.00 50.36 -4.17
CA GLY A 421 65.32 49.10 -3.79
C GLY A 421 63.80 49.04 -4.06
N LEU A 422 63.20 47.88 -3.77
CA LEU A 422 61.73 47.69 -3.81
C LEU A 422 61.02 48.63 -2.82
N VAL A 423 61.64 48.89 -1.66
CA VAL A 423 61.11 49.73 -0.58
C VAL A 423 60.95 51.20 -1.03
N GLU A 424 61.94 51.76 -1.72
CA GLU A 424 61.89 53.12 -2.30
C GLU A 424 60.71 53.29 -3.27
N LYS A 425 60.57 52.34 -4.20
CA LYS A 425 59.51 52.35 -5.21
C LYS A 425 58.12 52.22 -4.61
N THR A 426 57.99 51.43 -3.54
CA THR A 426 56.71 51.20 -2.85
C THR A 426 56.30 52.47 -2.07
N ILE A 427 57.25 53.15 -1.42
CA ILE A 427 57.02 54.35 -0.59
C ILE A 427 56.78 55.60 -1.44
N LEU A 428 57.51 55.78 -2.55
CA LEU A 428 57.36 56.97 -3.41
C LEU A 428 56.08 56.97 -4.24
N GLN A 429 55.46 55.80 -4.46
CA GLN A 429 54.26 55.66 -5.29
C GLN A 429 52.98 55.46 -4.47
N ASP A 430 53.06 55.41 -3.13
CA ASP A 430 51.94 55.09 -2.23
C ASP A 430 51.15 53.84 -2.68
N ALA A 431 51.88 52.88 -3.25
CA ALA A 431 51.34 51.78 -4.02
C ALA A 431 51.68 50.45 -3.37
N ARG A 432 50.77 49.47 -3.55
CA ARG A 432 51.05 48.07 -3.21
C ARG A 432 51.96 47.48 -4.28
N CYS A 433 53.23 47.26 -3.98
CA CYS A 433 54.15 46.57 -4.90
C CYS A 433 54.20 45.07 -4.60
N SER A 434 54.01 44.24 -5.63
CA SER A 434 54.25 42.80 -5.59
C SER A 434 55.36 42.42 -6.56
N ALA A 435 56.34 41.64 -6.12
CA ALA A 435 57.37 41.05 -6.99
C ALA A 435 57.31 39.52 -6.88
N ARG A 436 57.22 38.80 -8.00
CA ARG A 436 57.01 37.33 -8.03
C ARG A 436 58.30 36.52 -7.93
N THR A 437 59.47 37.11 -8.18
CA THR A 437 60.77 36.42 -8.14
C THR A 437 61.86 37.35 -7.64
N CYS A 438 62.58 36.93 -6.60
CA CYS A 438 63.79 37.60 -6.12
C CYS A 438 64.91 36.56 -6.07
N ALA A 439 65.86 36.64 -6.99
CA ALA A 439 67.08 35.83 -6.92
C ALA A 439 67.99 36.44 -5.86
N TRP A 440 68.06 35.82 -4.68
CA TRP A 440 68.97 36.24 -3.61
C TRP A 440 70.32 35.54 -3.79
N THR A 441 71.32 36.26 -4.29
CA THR A 441 72.73 35.84 -4.25
C THR A 441 73.45 36.65 -3.17
N PRO A 442 74.14 36.01 -2.20
CA PRO A 442 74.91 36.72 -1.20
C PRO A 442 75.97 37.60 -1.88
N GLY A 443 75.91 38.92 -1.66
CA GLY A 443 76.98 39.86 -2.05
C GLY A 443 76.77 40.69 -3.33
N ARG A 444 75.70 40.50 -4.13
CA ARG A 444 75.38 41.43 -5.24
C ARG A 444 73.88 41.51 -5.52
N ILE A 445 73.23 42.60 -5.11
CA ILE A 445 71.92 42.99 -5.67
C ILE A 445 72.18 43.52 -7.09
N ARG A 446 71.96 42.70 -8.12
CA ARG A 446 71.96 43.17 -9.53
C ARG A 446 70.63 42.84 -10.20
N LYS A 447 69.82 43.91 -10.30
CA LYS A 447 68.63 44.13 -11.15
C LYS A 447 67.35 43.33 -10.83
N TRP A 448 66.31 44.13 -10.55
CA TRP A 448 64.90 43.74 -10.51
C TRP A 448 64.33 43.65 -11.93
N ARG A 449 63.72 42.52 -12.31
CA ARG A 449 62.85 42.44 -13.51
C ARG A 449 61.39 42.63 -13.07
N ARG A 450 60.64 43.38 -13.88
CA ARG A 450 59.22 43.73 -13.70
C ARG A 450 58.34 42.49 -13.73
#